data_AF-A0AAW8FZX5-F1
#
_entry.id   AF-A0AAW8FZX5-F1
#
_cell.length_a   1.000
_cell.length_b   1.000
_cell.length_c   1.000
_cell.angle_alpha   90.00
_cell.angle_beta   90.00
_cell.angle_gamma   90.00
#
_symmetry.space_group_name_H-M   'P 1'
#
loop_
_entity.id
_entity.type
_entity.pdbx_description
1 polymer ?
#
loop_
_entity_poly.entity_id
_entity_poly.type
_entity_poly.pdbx_seq_one_letter_code
_entity_poly.pdbx_strand_id
1 'polypeptide(L)'
;MKNNASLKGLLVAVVAFMVAFGIYYLFLAKRNYYVIDNPTSGTFYFKINNGSEGIISAGQTVPVNLDKGKNSIKVFDQNKKLLYDSAFEVNKIRGLLNIAHQDYYINTQYYGYNLKKDSLLLELGKTMIDGKPYLGAPKRFNKLYTDDFYYNVDEDYDKLIKNIQKVESRSKIFRKQDFINYYKEYYKF
;
A
#
# COMPACT_ATOMS: atom_id res chain seq x y z
N MET A 1 -21.31 24.59 -42.53
CA MET A 1 -21.02 25.31 -41.27
C MET A 1 -19.84 26.25 -41.49
N LYS A 2 -19.99 27.56 -41.24
CA LYS A 2 -18.91 28.57 -41.43
C LYS A 2 -17.68 28.18 -40.59
N ASN A 3 -16.50 28.38 -41.16
CA ASN A 3 -15.19 28.10 -40.55
C ASN A 3 -14.96 29.04 -39.35
N ASN A 4 -15.56 28.73 -38.20
CA ASN A 4 -15.41 29.50 -36.97
C ASN A 4 -14.21 28.95 -36.19
N ALA A 5 -13.08 29.67 -36.28
CA ALA A 5 -11.84 29.31 -35.61
C ALA A 5 -12.01 29.18 -34.09
N SER A 6 -12.82 30.04 -33.47
CA SER A 6 -13.10 29.98 -32.03
C SER A 6 -13.84 28.70 -31.63
N LEU A 7 -14.81 28.25 -32.45
CA LEU A 7 -15.51 26.98 -32.21
C LEU A 7 -14.58 25.78 -32.36
N LYS A 8 -13.69 25.78 -33.37
CA LYS A 8 -12.68 24.73 -33.54
C LYS A 8 -11.69 24.69 -32.39
N GLY A 9 -11.23 25.85 -31.92
CA GLY A 9 -10.35 25.96 -30.75
C GLY A 9 -11.01 25.42 -29.49
N LEU A 10 -12.29 25.75 -29.26
CA LEU A 10 -13.06 25.21 -28.13
C LEU A 10 -13.18 23.68 -28.20
N LEU A 11 -13.49 23.12 -29.38
CA LEU A 11 -13.58 21.67 -29.55
C LEU A 11 -12.25 20.96 -29.26
N VAL A 12 -11.13 21.49 -29.75
CA VAL A 12 -9.80 20.94 -29.46
C VAL A 12 -9.49 21.02 -27.95
N ALA A 13 -9.81 22.14 -27.30
CA ALA A 13 -9.61 22.30 -25.86
C ALA A 13 -10.43 21.30 -25.04
N VAL A 14 -11.70 21.07 -25.40
CA VAL A 14 -12.57 20.09 -24.73
C VAL A 14 -12.03 18.66 -24.91
N VAL A 15 -11.58 18.30 -26.11
CA VAL A 15 -10.97 16.98 -26.35
C VAL A 15 -9.68 16.82 -25.55
N ALA A 16 -8.79 17.81 -25.58
CA ALA A 16 -7.55 17.77 -24.80
C ALA A 16 -7.82 17.64 -23.29
N PHE A 17 -8.83 18.36 -22.78
CA PHE A 17 -9.26 18.23 -21.39
C PHE A 17 -9.78 16.83 -21.07
N MET A 18 -10.65 16.25 -21.90
CA MET A 18 -11.17 14.89 -21.69
C MET A 18 -10.06 13.84 -21.72
N VAL A 19 -9.07 13.98 -22.61
CA VAL A 19 -7.90 13.10 -22.66
C VAL A 19 -7.06 13.23 -21.39
N ALA A 20 -6.75 14.45 -20.96
CA ALA A 20 -5.99 14.69 -19.73
C ALA A 20 -6.72 14.14 -18.49
N PHE A 21 -8.04 14.34 -18.42
CA PHE A 21 -8.90 13.81 -17.37
C PHE A 21 -8.90 12.28 -17.37
N GLY A 22 -9.08 11.66 -18.54
CA GLY A 22 -9.02 10.21 -18.70
C GLY A 22 -7.67 9.63 -18.27
N ILE A 23 -6.56 10.26 -18.69
CA ILE A 23 -5.22 9.85 -18.28
C ILE A 23 -5.08 9.93 -16.75
N TYR A 24 -5.57 11.01 -16.14
CA TYR A 24 -5.48 11.18 -14.69
C TYR A 24 -6.23 10.08 -13.94
N TYR A 25 -7.51 9.86 -14.24
CA TYR A 25 -8.33 8.90 -13.48
C TYR A 25 -8.02 7.43 -13.78
N LEU A 26 -7.54 7.12 -14.99
CA LEU A 26 -7.20 5.74 -15.36
C LEU A 26 -5.79 5.33 -14.91
N PHE A 27 -4.83 6.27 -14.82
CA PHE A 27 -3.41 5.92 -14.59
C PHE A 27 -2.73 6.63 -13.42
N LEU A 28 -3.19 7.82 -13.01
CA LEU A 28 -2.48 8.64 -12.01
C LEU A 28 -3.23 8.74 -10.67
N ALA A 29 -4.55 8.55 -10.67
CA ALA A 29 -5.37 8.71 -9.48
C ALA A 29 -5.06 7.62 -8.45
N LYS A 30 -4.50 8.04 -7.31
CA LYS A 30 -4.19 7.12 -6.21
C LYS A 30 -5.49 6.62 -5.58
N ARG A 31 -5.67 5.30 -5.55
CA ARG A 31 -6.79 4.67 -4.84
C ARG A 31 -6.54 4.68 -3.34
N ASN A 32 -7.59 4.98 -2.58
CA ASN A 32 -7.62 4.99 -1.13
C ASN A 32 -8.59 3.91 -0.68
N TYR A 33 -8.07 2.86 -0.06
CA TYR A 33 -8.86 1.73 0.40
C TYR A 33 -8.11 0.98 1.49
N TYR A 34 -8.87 0.22 2.27
CA TYR A 34 -8.34 -0.67 3.29
C TYR A 34 -8.31 -2.08 2.75
N VAL A 35 -7.34 -2.85 3.20
CA VAL A 35 -7.22 -4.26 2.87
C VAL A 35 -7.13 -5.10 4.12
N ILE A 36 -7.65 -6.32 4.03
CA ILE A 36 -7.28 -7.42 4.91
C ILE A 36 -6.33 -8.33 4.14
N ASP A 37 -5.22 -8.71 4.76
CA ASP A 37 -4.18 -9.51 4.13
C ASP A 37 -3.86 -10.78 4.91
N ASN A 38 -3.69 -11.88 4.18
CA ASN A 38 -3.31 -13.17 4.72
C ASN A 38 -2.09 -13.72 3.97
N PRO A 39 -0.87 -13.54 4.50
CA PRO A 39 0.35 -14.04 3.87
C PRO A 39 0.65 -15.49 4.24
N THR A 40 -0.21 -16.15 5.03
CA THR A 40 -0.01 -17.55 5.47
C THR A 40 -0.63 -18.54 4.48
N SER A 41 -0.42 -19.83 4.73
CA SER A 41 -1.08 -20.93 4.02
C SER A 41 -2.47 -21.28 4.57
N GLY A 42 -2.91 -20.65 5.66
CA GLY A 42 -4.20 -20.94 6.29
C GLY A 42 -5.36 -20.18 5.66
N THR A 43 -6.59 -20.61 5.96
CA THR A 43 -7.82 -19.87 5.67
C THR A 43 -8.41 -19.36 6.96
N PHE A 44 -8.86 -18.10 6.95
CA PHE A 44 -9.49 -17.45 8.09
C PHE A 44 -10.89 -16.94 7.72
N TYR A 45 -11.77 -16.94 8.71
CA TYR A 45 -13.04 -16.23 8.65
C TYR A 45 -12.97 -15.01 9.56
N PHE A 46 -13.66 -13.94 9.20
CA PHE A 46 -13.64 -12.72 10.00
C PHE A 46 -14.97 -11.97 9.95
N LYS A 47 -15.22 -11.15 10.97
CA LYS A 47 -16.36 -10.21 11.02
C LYS A 47 -15.86 -8.87 11.50
N ILE A 48 -16.03 -7.82 10.70
CA ILE A 48 -15.68 -6.45 11.06
C ILE A 48 -16.94 -5.76 11.59
N ASN A 49 -16.84 -5.05 12.72
CA ASN A 49 -17.93 -4.28 13.33
C ASN A 49 -19.24 -5.09 13.51
N ASN A 50 -19.12 -6.38 13.85
CA ASN A 50 -20.25 -7.33 13.90
C ASN A 50 -21.07 -7.47 12.59
N GLY A 51 -20.50 -7.06 11.46
CA GLY A 51 -21.10 -7.21 10.13
C GLY A 51 -21.08 -8.64 9.60
N SER A 52 -21.22 -8.77 8.28
CA SER A 52 -21.20 -10.06 7.58
C SER A 52 -19.88 -10.81 7.76
N GLU A 53 -19.95 -12.14 7.73
CA GLU A 53 -18.77 -13.00 7.73
C GLU A 53 -18.04 -12.89 6.39
N GLY A 54 -16.77 -12.50 6.44
CA GLY A 54 -15.82 -12.59 5.35
C GLY A 54 -14.97 -13.86 5.47
N ILE A 55 -14.41 -14.28 4.34
CA ILE A 55 -13.42 -15.36 4.24
C ILE A 55 -12.18 -14.80 3.53
N ILE A 56 -11.00 -15.21 3.99
CA ILE A 56 -9.74 -14.91 3.32
C ILE A 56 -8.85 -16.15 3.33
N SER A 57 -8.53 -16.63 2.14
CA SER A 57 -7.73 -17.82 1.92
C SER A 57 -6.24 -17.49 1.91
N ALA A 58 -5.42 -18.53 1.79
CA ALA A 58 -3.97 -18.43 1.73
C ALA A 58 -3.49 -17.42 0.67
N GLY A 59 -2.55 -16.56 1.05
CA GLY A 59 -1.90 -15.59 0.15
C GLY A 59 -2.80 -14.47 -0.39
N GLN A 60 -4.06 -14.38 0.04
CA GLN A 60 -5.01 -13.41 -0.49
C GLN A 60 -4.88 -12.04 0.18
N THR A 61 -5.22 -11.01 -0.58
CA THR A 61 -5.48 -9.64 -0.13
C THR A 61 -6.87 -9.28 -0.59
N VAL A 62 -7.73 -8.80 0.32
CA VAL A 62 -9.13 -8.47 0.00
C VAL A 62 -9.42 -7.04 0.45
N PRO A 63 -10.01 -6.18 -0.41
CA PRO A 63 -10.48 -4.87 0.01
C PRO A 63 -11.60 -4.97 1.05
N VAL A 64 -11.57 -4.09 2.04
CA VAL A 64 -12.60 -4.03 3.09
C VAL A 64 -13.04 -2.60 3.34
N ASN A 65 -14.27 -2.45 3.82
CA ASN A 65 -14.80 -1.17 4.25
C ASN A 65 -14.53 -0.99 5.74
N LEU A 66 -13.89 0.13 6.10
CA LEU A 66 -13.63 0.54 7.47
C LEU A 66 -14.07 1.98 7.65
N ASP A 67 -14.65 2.29 8.80
CA ASP A 67 -15.02 3.64 9.17
C ASP A 67 -13.83 4.34 9.84
N LYS A 68 -13.74 5.67 9.74
CA LYS A 68 -12.75 6.42 10.50
C LYS A 68 -13.09 6.34 12.00
N GLY A 69 -12.07 6.16 12.84
CA GLY A 69 -12.22 5.99 14.28
C GLY A 69 -12.21 4.53 14.71
N LYS A 70 -12.97 4.20 15.76
CA LYS A 70 -12.94 2.87 16.38
C LYS A 70 -13.68 1.84 15.54
N ASN A 71 -13.01 0.73 15.29
CA ASN A 71 -13.55 -0.46 14.64
C ASN A 71 -13.24 -1.69 15.50
N SER A 72 -13.93 -2.80 15.23
CA SER A 72 -13.65 -4.10 15.82
C SER A 72 -13.60 -5.21 14.78
N ILE A 73 -12.88 -6.28 15.10
CA ILE A 73 -12.80 -7.47 14.27
C ILE A 73 -12.77 -8.73 15.14
N LYS A 74 -13.58 -9.71 14.74
CA LYS A 74 -13.50 -11.10 15.21
C LYS A 74 -12.86 -11.94 14.13
N VAL A 75 -11.89 -12.76 14.48
CA VAL A 75 -11.21 -13.65 13.54
C VAL A 75 -11.32 -15.09 14.04
N PHE A 76 -11.59 -16.00 13.10
CA PHE A 76 -11.81 -17.41 13.35
C PHE A 76 -10.89 -18.24 12.46
N ASP A 77 -10.53 -19.43 12.93
CA ASP A 77 -9.78 -20.41 12.14
C ASP A 77 -10.67 -21.08 11.07
N GLN A 78 -10.06 -21.98 10.28
CA GLN A 78 -10.75 -22.76 9.26
C GLN A 78 -11.93 -23.60 9.77
N ASN A 79 -11.94 -23.95 11.07
CA ASN A 79 -13.01 -24.70 11.71
C ASN A 79 -14.05 -23.78 12.37
N LYS A 80 -13.99 -22.47 12.07
CA LYS A 80 -14.81 -21.40 12.67
C LYS A 80 -14.67 -21.28 14.19
N LYS A 81 -13.57 -21.74 14.76
CA LYS A 81 -13.23 -21.48 16.17
C LYS A 81 -12.68 -20.06 16.29
N LEU A 82 -13.22 -19.29 17.24
CA LEU A 82 -12.74 -17.93 17.52
C LEU A 82 -11.26 -17.96 17.92
N LEU A 83 -10.43 -17.24 17.18
CA LEU A 83 -9.02 -17.01 17.50
C LEU A 83 -8.86 -15.80 18.40
N TYR A 84 -9.48 -14.68 18.02
CA TYR A 84 -9.49 -13.46 18.83
C TYR A 84 -10.63 -12.51 18.44
N ASP A 85 -10.93 -11.59 19.36
CA ASP A 85 -11.82 -10.44 19.18
C ASP A 85 -11.04 -9.20 19.62
N SER A 86 -10.93 -8.20 18.75
CA SER A 86 -10.06 -7.05 18.98
C SER A 86 -10.66 -5.76 18.42
N ALA A 87 -10.31 -4.64 19.05
CA ALA A 87 -10.63 -3.31 18.60
C ALA A 87 -9.38 -2.59 18.08
N PHE A 88 -9.54 -1.72 17.09
CA PHE A 88 -8.48 -0.93 16.49
C PHE A 88 -9.03 0.43 16.03
N GLU A 89 -8.13 1.38 15.80
CA GLU A 89 -8.48 2.74 15.42
C GLU A 89 -7.93 3.09 14.04
N VAL A 90 -8.82 3.58 13.17
CA VAL A 90 -8.53 3.96 11.80
C VAL A 90 -8.39 5.48 11.73
N ASN A 91 -7.18 5.97 11.45
CA ASN A 91 -6.90 7.41 11.44
C ASN A 91 -6.84 7.99 10.03
N LYS A 92 -6.40 7.20 9.07
CA LYS A 92 -6.20 7.60 7.66
C LYS A 92 -7.12 6.82 6.73
N ILE A 93 -7.23 7.30 5.50
CA ILE A 93 -8.11 6.78 4.43
C ILE A 93 -7.61 5.51 3.72
N ARG A 94 -6.63 4.83 4.31
CA ARG A 94 -6.04 3.58 3.83
C ARG A 94 -5.39 2.86 4.99
N GLY A 95 -5.28 1.55 4.90
CA GLY A 95 -4.69 0.76 5.96
C GLY A 95 -4.77 -0.74 5.68
N LEU A 96 -3.99 -1.50 6.44
CA LEU A 96 -3.89 -2.93 6.33
C LEU A 96 -4.29 -3.58 7.65
N LEU A 97 -5.18 -4.57 7.57
CA LEU A 97 -5.51 -5.51 8.62
C LEU A 97 -4.67 -6.78 8.44
N ASN A 98 -3.74 -7.01 9.36
CA ASN A 98 -2.90 -8.19 9.45
C ASN A 98 -3.53 -9.20 10.40
N ILE A 99 -4.43 -10.01 9.86
CA ILE A 99 -5.20 -10.95 10.68
C ILE A 99 -4.40 -12.14 11.20
N ALA A 100 -3.30 -12.46 10.53
CA ALA A 100 -2.44 -13.57 10.89
C ALA A 100 -1.28 -13.16 11.79
N HIS A 101 -1.21 -11.87 12.18
CA HIS A 101 -0.13 -11.28 12.98
C HIS A 101 1.27 -11.58 12.45
N GLN A 102 1.39 -11.69 11.13
CA GLN A 102 2.66 -11.99 10.46
C GLN A 102 3.53 -10.74 10.36
N ASP A 103 4.81 -10.94 10.07
CA ASP A 103 5.74 -9.83 9.87
C ASP A 103 5.55 -9.19 8.48
N TYR A 104 5.35 -7.87 8.51
CA TYR A 104 5.39 -6.99 7.36
C TYR A 104 6.51 -5.98 7.56
N TYR A 105 6.94 -5.40 6.44
CA TYR A 105 7.98 -4.39 6.42
C TYR A 105 7.51 -3.19 5.62
N ILE A 106 7.55 -2.03 6.27
CA ILE A 106 7.25 -0.75 5.64
C ILE A 106 8.57 -0.15 5.18
N ASN A 107 8.76 -0.09 3.87
CA ASN A 107 9.96 0.45 3.25
C ASN A 107 9.70 1.85 2.70
N THR A 108 10.59 2.80 3.01
CA THR A 108 10.51 4.17 2.51
C THR A 108 11.50 4.34 1.35
N GLN A 109 10.97 4.65 0.17
CA GLN A 109 11.78 5.09 -0.97
C GLN A 109 11.86 6.61 -1.01
N TYR A 110 13.02 7.12 -1.40
CA TYR A 110 13.29 8.54 -1.57
C TYR A 110 13.50 8.85 -3.06
N TYR A 111 12.89 9.94 -3.52
CA TYR A 111 12.90 10.42 -4.90
C TYR A 111 13.35 11.88 -4.93
N GLY A 112 13.99 12.31 -6.01
CA GLY A 112 14.48 13.68 -6.16
C GLY A 112 15.81 13.77 -6.91
N TYR A 113 16.13 14.95 -7.42
CA TYR A 113 17.39 15.24 -8.11
C TYR A 113 18.58 15.23 -7.12
N ASN A 114 19.75 14.77 -7.57
CA ASN A 114 21.01 14.71 -6.78
C ASN A 114 20.98 13.89 -5.47
N LEU A 115 20.04 12.96 -5.31
CA LEU A 115 20.05 12.02 -4.18
C LEU A 115 21.24 11.06 -4.27
N LYS A 116 22.18 11.17 -3.33
CA LYS A 116 23.20 10.15 -3.08
C LYS A 116 22.53 8.96 -2.39
N LYS A 117 21.85 8.11 -3.17
CA LYS A 117 21.07 6.95 -2.66
C LYS A 117 21.87 6.09 -1.69
N ASP A 118 23.12 5.78 -2.01
CA ASP A 118 23.96 4.93 -1.18
C ASP A 118 24.28 5.57 0.18
N SER A 119 24.60 6.88 0.19
CA SER A 119 24.81 7.63 1.42
C SER A 119 23.55 7.68 2.29
N LEU A 120 22.39 7.90 1.66
CA LEU A 120 21.12 7.94 2.35
C LEU A 120 20.75 6.57 2.96
N LEU A 121 20.94 5.48 2.22
CA LEU A 121 20.65 4.13 2.70
C LEU A 121 21.54 3.74 3.88
N LEU A 122 22.79 4.17 3.88
CA LEU A 122 23.72 3.96 4.99
C LEU A 122 23.33 4.79 6.21
N GLU A 123 22.93 6.05 6.02
CA GLU A 123 22.51 6.95 7.09
C GLU A 123 21.24 6.47 7.80
N LEU A 124 20.28 5.95 7.04
CA LEU A 124 19.04 5.38 7.58
C LEU A 124 19.26 4.13 8.44
N GLY A 125 20.42 3.47 8.30
CA GLY A 125 20.77 2.28 9.04
C GLY A 125 20.18 1.00 8.45
N LYS A 126 20.01 0.00 9.31
CA LYS A 126 19.65 -1.37 8.91
C LYS A 126 18.58 -1.99 9.79
N THR A 127 17.73 -2.82 9.18
CA THR A 127 16.83 -3.73 9.90
C THR A 127 17.32 -5.16 9.70
N MET A 128 17.39 -5.93 10.79
CA MET A 128 17.71 -7.35 10.72
C MET A 128 16.45 -8.15 10.40
N ILE A 129 16.51 -8.96 9.34
CA ILE A 129 15.45 -9.90 8.96
C ILE A 129 16.12 -11.25 8.76
N ASP A 130 15.72 -12.25 9.56
CA ASP A 130 16.29 -13.61 9.54
C ASP A 130 17.83 -13.62 9.63
N GLY A 131 18.38 -12.78 10.51
CA GLY A 131 19.83 -12.67 10.73
C GLY A 131 20.59 -11.94 9.61
N LYS A 132 19.92 -11.45 8.56
CA LYS A 132 20.53 -10.67 7.48
C LYS A 132 20.22 -9.18 7.61
N PRO A 133 21.21 -8.28 7.40
CA PRO A 133 20.99 -6.85 7.46
C PRO A 133 20.39 -6.32 6.14
N TYR A 134 19.32 -5.54 6.24
CA TYR A 134 18.70 -4.84 5.11
C TYR A 134 18.81 -3.33 5.33
N LEU A 135 19.43 -2.62 4.39
CA LEU A 135 19.68 -1.17 4.47
C LEU A 135 18.39 -0.36 4.25
N GLY A 136 18.40 0.91 4.67
CA GLY A 136 17.24 1.79 4.61
C GLY A 136 16.25 1.59 5.77
N ALA A 137 16.63 0.81 6.78
CA ALA A 137 15.89 0.51 8.01
C ALA A 137 14.37 0.35 7.81
N PRO A 138 13.92 -0.63 7.00
CA PRO A 138 12.49 -0.90 6.82
C PRO A 138 11.85 -1.19 8.18
N LYS A 139 10.72 -0.54 8.45
CA LYS A 139 10.02 -0.63 9.75
C LYS A 139 9.23 -1.93 9.81
N ARG A 140 9.56 -2.80 10.76
CA ARG A 140 8.82 -4.04 11.03
C ARG A 140 7.45 -3.72 11.64
N PHE A 141 6.43 -4.42 11.18
CA PHE A 141 5.06 -4.36 11.68
C PHE A 141 4.47 -5.77 11.79
N ASN A 142 3.86 -6.09 12.93
CA ASN A 142 3.18 -7.37 13.17
C ASN A 142 1.90 -7.25 14.01
N LYS A 143 1.43 -6.02 14.24
CA LYS A 143 0.19 -5.77 14.98
C LYS A 143 -1.02 -6.00 14.07
N LEU A 144 -2.23 -5.91 14.63
CA LEU A 144 -3.46 -6.10 13.87
C LEU A 144 -3.67 -5.09 12.75
N TYR A 145 -3.40 -3.81 12.99
CA TYR A 145 -3.74 -2.72 12.08
C TYR A 145 -2.60 -1.71 11.93
N THR A 146 -2.39 -1.22 10.71
CA THR A 146 -1.54 -0.06 10.43
C THR A 146 -2.05 0.74 9.25
N ASP A 147 -1.84 2.06 9.31
CA ASP A 147 -2.02 3.01 8.22
C ASP A 147 -0.75 3.84 7.96
N ASP A 148 0.41 3.35 8.42
CA ASP A 148 1.67 4.09 8.36
C ASP A 148 2.44 3.90 7.05
N PHE A 149 1.72 3.80 5.94
CA PHE A 149 2.30 3.59 4.62
C PHE A 149 1.53 4.32 3.51
N TYR A 150 2.16 4.50 2.34
CA TYR A 150 1.55 5.11 1.17
C TYR A 150 0.98 4.06 0.19
N TYR A 151 1.74 3.03 -0.17
CA TYR A 151 1.28 1.95 -1.06
C TYR A 151 0.91 0.71 -0.25
N ASN A 152 -0.27 0.14 -0.49
CA ASN A 152 -0.70 -1.14 0.07
C ASN A 152 0.15 -2.31 -0.47
N VAL A 153 -0.03 -3.49 0.11
CA VAL A 153 0.65 -4.73 -0.30
C VAL A 153 0.36 -5.12 -1.76
N ASP A 154 -0.82 -4.80 -2.25
CA ASP A 154 -1.32 -5.07 -3.60
C ASP A 154 -1.09 -3.92 -4.60
N GLU A 155 -0.32 -2.90 -4.21
CA GLU A 155 -0.03 -1.74 -5.06
C GLU A 155 1.45 -1.59 -5.39
N ASP A 156 1.79 -1.37 -6.65
CA ASP A 156 3.18 -1.07 -7.04
C ASP A 156 3.57 0.38 -6.75
N TYR A 157 4.89 0.61 -6.57
CA TYR A 157 5.43 1.96 -6.62
C TYR A 157 5.21 2.57 -8.01
N ASP A 158 5.07 3.90 -8.08
CA ASP A 158 4.95 4.61 -9.35
C ASP A 158 6.16 4.28 -10.26
N LYS A 159 5.88 3.78 -11.47
CA LYS A 159 6.92 3.41 -12.46
C LYS A 159 7.70 4.62 -12.97
N LEU A 160 7.08 5.81 -12.94
CA LEU A 160 7.67 7.06 -13.37
C LEU A 160 7.92 7.94 -12.15
N ILE A 161 9.19 8.13 -11.82
CA ILE A 161 9.61 9.11 -10.83
C ILE A 161 9.34 10.48 -11.44
N LYS A 162 8.40 11.23 -10.87
CA LYS A 162 8.20 12.62 -11.24
C LYS A 162 9.52 13.36 -11.01
N ASN A 163 10.04 14.03 -12.04
CA ASN A 163 11.22 14.89 -11.95
C ASN A 163 10.89 16.07 -11.02
N ILE A 164 11.03 15.85 -9.71
CA ILE A 164 10.75 16.83 -8.67
C ILE A 164 12.10 17.36 -8.20
N GLN A 165 12.25 18.70 -8.19
CA GLN A 165 13.46 19.36 -7.73
C GLN A 165 13.74 19.11 -6.23
N LYS A 166 12.69 18.81 -5.45
CA LYS A 166 12.75 18.54 -4.02
C LYS A 166 12.78 17.04 -3.75
N VAL A 167 13.54 16.64 -2.71
CA VAL A 167 13.52 15.27 -2.19
C VAL A 167 12.13 14.98 -1.60
N GLU A 168 11.47 13.96 -2.12
CA GLU A 168 10.22 13.41 -1.59
C GLU A 168 10.44 11.95 -1.16
N SER A 169 9.56 11.44 -0.32
CA SER A 169 9.55 10.02 0.01
C SER A 169 8.14 9.43 -0.05
N ARG A 170 8.10 8.12 -0.34
CA ARG A 170 6.89 7.32 -0.27
C ARG A 170 7.21 5.97 0.37
N SER A 171 6.31 5.52 1.23
CA SER A 171 6.42 4.22 1.90
C SER A 171 5.51 3.18 1.24
N LYS A 172 5.96 1.94 1.15
CA LYS A 172 5.13 0.78 0.76
C LYS A 172 5.22 -0.26 1.86
N ILE A 173 4.09 -0.87 2.19
CA ILE A 173 4.05 -2.05 3.07
C ILE A 173 4.22 -3.31 2.23
N PHE A 174 5.04 -4.23 2.72
CA PHE A 174 5.34 -5.50 2.08
C PHE A 174 5.11 -6.65 3.05
N ARG A 175 4.64 -7.79 2.54
CA ARG A 175 4.83 -9.07 3.24
C ARG A 175 6.34 -9.32 3.36
N LYS A 176 6.77 -10.03 4.41
CA LYS A 176 8.19 -10.33 4.64
C LYS A 176 8.93 -10.85 3.40
N GLN A 177 8.41 -11.89 2.75
CA GLN A 177 9.09 -12.49 1.60
C GLN A 177 9.12 -11.54 0.40
N ASP A 178 8.04 -10.80 0.17
CA ASP A 178 7.96 -9.83 -0.94
C ASP A 178 8.95 -8.69 -0.74
N PHE A 179 9.15 -8.22 0.50
CA PHE A 179 10.19 -7.24 0.80
C PHE A 179 11.58 -7.77 0.48
N ILE A 180 11.89 -9.01 0.88
CA ILE A 180 13.19 -9.64 0.62
C ILE A 180 13.45 -9.75 -0.89
N ASN A 181 12.43 -10.16 -1.65
CA ASN A 181 12.52 -10.28 -3.11
C ASN A 181 12.71 -8.90 -3.75
N TYR A 182 11.86 -7.94 -3.40
CA TYR A 182 11.96 -6.55 -3.84
C TYR A 182 13.35 -5.95 -3.54
N TYR A 183 13.88 -6.17 -2.34
CA TYR A 183 15.19 -5.64 -1.95
C TYR A 183 16.32 -6.19 -2.82
N LYS A 184 16.33 -7.51 -3.08
CA LYS A 184 17.31 -8.15 -3.96
C LYS A 184 17.23 -7.60 -5.39
N GLU A 185 16.03 -7.49 -5.94
CA GLU A 185 15.83 -7.01 -7.31
C GLU A 185 16.19 -5.53 -7.47
N TYR A 186 15.75 -4.69 -6.52
CA TYR A 186 15.91 -3.24 -6.61
C TYR A 186 17.36 -2.80 -6.33
N TYR A 187 18.01 -3.36 -5.31
CA TYR A 187 19.36 -2.99 -4.93
C TYR A 187 20.45 -3.86 -5.58
N LYS A 188 20.07 -4.94 -6.28
CA LYS A 188 21.01 -5.85 -6.98
C LYS A 188 22.12 -6.41 -6.09
N PHE A 189 21.80 -6.68 -4.82
CA PHE A 189 22.67 -7.39 -3.88
C PHE A 189 22.51 -8.91 -4.00
#